data_AF-A0AAD5C0A4-F1
#
_entry.id   AF-A0AAD5C0A4-F1
#
_cell.length_a   1.000
_cell.length_b   1.000
_cell.length_c   1.000
_cell.angle_alpha   90.00
_cell.angle_beta   90.00
_cell.angle_gamma   90.00
#
_symmetry.space_group_name_H-M   'P 1'
#
loop_
_entity.id
_entity.type
_entity.pdbx_description
1 polymer ?
#
loop_
_entity_poly.entity_id
_entity_poly.type
_entity_poly.pdbx_seq_one_letter_code
_entity_poly.pdbx_strand_id
1 'polypeptide(L)'
;MGTNVFGKPMTKGNRMERALEALNNQNADGKRNQALAYVRQVKRNWGNGASTLGIFYNATGETMIFTQENSWYGNIYGFYPVRVQNGQRGTFFHVKRSGVASGSVGFVVYRVRVDTKFCNQLISWSTPWRQTRYNNQAYCDIFDDGKVDTPNEV
;
A
#
# COMPACT_ATOMS: atom_id res chain seq x y z
N MET A 1 1.69 18.06 -8.51
CA MET A 1 1.77 16.58 -8.49
C MET A 1 0.43 16.06 -8.00
N GLY A 2 -0.18 15.07 -8.68
CA GLY A 2 -1.49 14.55 -8.29
C GLY A 2 -1.43 13.77 -6.96
N THR A 3 -2.52 13.79 -6.19
CA THR A 3 -2.66 12.95 -5.00
C THR A 3 -2.73 11.47 -5.39
N ASN A 4 -2.08 10.59 -4.62
CA ASN A 4 -2.21 9.14 -4.69
C ASN A 4 -3.09 8.57 -3.55
N VAL A 5 -3.90 9.44 -2.94
CA VAL A 5 -4.89 9.10 -1.90
C VAL A 5 -6.28 9.54 -2.36
N PHE A 6 -7.26 8.63 -2.25
CA PHE A 6 -8.60 8.81 -2.80
C PHE A 6 -9.70 8.50 -1.79
N GLY A 7 -10.83 9.21 -1.90
CA GLY A 7 -11.97 9.10 -1.00
C GLY A 7 -11.93 10.12 0.15
N LYS A 8 -13.08 10.29 0.79
CA LYS A 8 -13.25 11.16 1.95
C LYS A 8 -12.90 10.42 3.25
N PRO A 9 -12.21 11.06 4.20
CA PRO A 9 -11.95 10.46 5.50
C PRO A 9 -13.25 10.30 6.29
N MET A 10 -13.38 9.19 7.02
CA MET A 10 -14.48 8.90 7.93
C MET A 10 -14.01 9.13 9.36
N THR A 11 -14.53 10.19 9.98
CA THR A 11 -14.00 10.77 11.22
C THR A 11 -14.99 10.76 12.39
N LYS A 12 -16.25 10.34 12.18
CA LYS A 12 -17.30 10.42 13.20
C LYS A 12 -17.29 9.18 14.09
N GLY A 13 -17.61 9.37 15.37
CA GLY A 13 -17.66 8.30 16.35
C GLY A 13 -16.29 7.91 16.92
N ASN A 14 -16.27 6.89 17.77
CA ASN A 14 -15.06 6.27 18.30
C ASN A 14 -14.33 5.44 17.22
N ARG A 15 -13.15 4.91 17.56
CA ARG A 15 -12.32 4.15 16.60
C ARG A 15 -13.07 2.98 15.95
N MET A 16 -13.79 2.19 16.73
CA MET A 16 -14.51 1.01 16.21
C MET A 16 -15.67 1.43 15.31
N GLU A 17 -16.41 2.48 15.68
CA GLU A 17 -17.47 3.04 14.85
C GLU A 17 -16.93 3.53 13.50
N ARG A 18 -15.82 4.28 13.52
CA ARG A 18 -15.12 4.73 12.30
C ARG A 18 -14.66 3.55 11.42
N ALA A 19 -14.11 2.50 12.03
CA ALA A 19 -13.63 1.32 11.32
C ALA A 19 -14.79 0.56 10.65
N LEU A 20 -15.90 0.36 11.38
CA LEU A 20 -17.11 -0.29 10.88
C LEU A 20 -17.75 0.52 9.75
N GLU A 21 -17.85 1.85 9.91
CA GLU A 21 -18.35 2.75 8.87
C GLU A 21 -17.49 2.62 7.60
N ALA A 22 -16.16 2.62 7.74
CA ALA A 22 -15.24 2.45 6.62
C ALA A 22 -15.38 1.10 5.93
N LEU A 23 -15.49 0.01 6.69
CA LEU A 23 -15.67 -1.34 6.15
C LEU A 23 -16.95 -1.44 5.33
N ASN A 24 -18.06 -0.92 5.87
CA ASN A 24 -19.37 -0.94 5.20
C ASN A 24 -19.41 -0.06 3.94
N ASN A 25 -18.55 0.96 3.84
CA ASN A 25 -18.55 1.94 2.75
C ASN A 25 -17.28 1.90 1.87
N GLN A 26 -16.62 0.74 1.78
CA GLN A 26 -15.36 0.57 1.04
C GLN A 26 -15.42 0.90 -0.47
N ASN A 27 -16.62 0.86 -1.05
CA ASN A 27 -16.89 1.15 -2.47
C ASN A 27 -17.71 2.42 -2.69
N ALA A 28 -18.06 3.15 -1.63
CA ALA A 28 -18.80 4.40 -1.72
C ALA A 28 -18.01 5.50 -2.46
N ASP A 29 -18.72 6.54 -2.91
CA ASP A 29 -18.16 7.78 -3.47
C ASP A 29 -17.23 7.60 -4.70
N GLY A 30 -17.24 6.45 -5.36
CA GLY A 30 -16.39 6.17 -6.51
C GLY A 30 -14.88 6.08 -6.20
N LYS A 31 -14.48 6.08 -4.92
CA LYS A 31 -13.07 6.11 -4.49
C LYS A 31 -12.23 4.95 -5.05
N ARG A 32 -12.84 3.78 -5.24
CA ARG A 32 -12.21 2.62 -5.88
C ARG A 32 -11.91 2.87 -7.34
N ASN A 33 -12.84 3.46 -8.08
CA ASN A 33 -12.68 3.76 -9.50
C ASN A 33 -11.61 4.83 -9.72
N GLN A 34 -11.57 5.85 -8.87
CA GLN A 34 -10.51 6.88 -8.90
C GLN A 34 -9.12 6.28 -8.65
N ALA A 35 -8.98 5.46 -7.60
CA ALA A 35 -7.73 4.78 -7.29
C ALA A 35 -7.27 3.86 -8.45
N LEU A 36 -8.20 3.10 -9.04
CA LEU A 36 -7.92 2.20 -10.15
C LEU A 36 -7.54 2.96 -11.43
N ALA A 37 -8.26 4.05 -11.74
CA ALA A 37 -7.96 4.91 -12.88
C ALA A 37 -6.57 5.55 -12.74
N TYR A 38 -6.23 6.02 -11.54
CA TYR A 38 -4.92 6.58 -11.25
C TYR A 38 -3.80 5.57 -11.50
N VAL A 39 -3.81 4.39 -10.86
CA VAL A 39 -2.72 3.42 -11.04
C VAL A 39 -2.61 2.93 -12.48
N ARG A 40 -3.74 2.73 -13.18
CA ARG A 40 -3.76 2.39 -14.60
C ARG A 40 -3.16 3.50 -15.47
N GLN A 41 -3.45 4.76 -15.16
CA GLN A 41 -2.82 5.89 -15.85
C GLN A 41 -1.32 5.92 -15.63
N VAL A 42 -0.87 5.73 -14.38
CA VAL A 42 0.56 5.68 -14.06
C VAL A 42 1.26 4.52 -14.77
N LYS A 43 0.64 3.33 -14.84
CA LYS A 43 1.13 2.19 -15.63
C LYS A 43 1.26 2.53 -17.10
N ARG A 44 0.24 3.16 -17.70
CA ARG A 44 0.28 3.58 -19.11
C ARG A 44 1.40 4.59 -19.37
N ASN A 45 1.60 5.54 -18.46
CA ASN A 45 2.66 6.54 -18.57
C ASN A 45 4.06 5.91 -18.50
N TRP A 46 4.24 4.87 -17.67
CA TRP A 46 5.52 4.19 -17.54
C TRP A 46 5.79 3.18 -18.67
N GLY A 47 4.76 2.47 -19.12
CA GLY A 47 4.83 1.53 -20.25
C GLY A 47 5.01 0.06 -19.85
N ASN A 48 5.74 -0.69 -20.70
CA ASN A 48 5.83 -2.14 -20.61
C ASN A 48 6.94 -2.61 -19.67
N GLY A 49 6.69 -3.72 -18.97
CA GLY A 49 7.64 -4.37 -18.06
C GLY A 49 7.01 -4.82 -16.75
N ALA A 50 7.76 -5.61 -15.98
CA ALA A 50 7.35 -6.09 -14.67
C ALA A 50 7.14 -4.93 -13.69
N SER A 51 5.97 -4.87 -13.08
CA SER A 51 5.54 -3.77 -12.21
C SER A 51 4.34 -4.16 -11.36
N THR A 52 4.19 -3.54 -10.20
CA THR A 52 3.11 -3.77 -9.25
C THR A 52 2.26 -2.51 -9.09
N LEU A 53 0.95 -2.64 -9.32
CA LEU A 53 -0.05 -1.59 -9.05
C LEU A 53 -0.61 -1.79 -7.65
N GLY A 54 -0.12 -1.00 -6.69
CA GLY A 54 -0.56 -1.07 -5.30
C GLY A 54 -1.81 -0.23 -5.06
N ILE A 55 -2.85 -0.84 -4.49
CA ILE A 55 -4.02 -0.15 -3.94
C ILE A 55 -4.36 -0.81 -2.61
N PHE A 56 -4.46 -0.04 -1.54
CA PHE A 56 -4.94 -0.50 -0.24
C PHE A 56 -6.01 0.44 0.30
N TYR A 57 -6.86 -0.06 1.21
CA TYR A 57 -7.94 0.70 1.83
C TYR A 57 -7.75 0.72 3.34
N ASN A 58 -7.73 1.90 3.94
CA ASN A 58 -7.62 2.02 5.37
C ASN A 58 -9.02 1.97 6.02
N ALA A 59 -9.32 0.86 6.69
CA ALA A 59 -10.51 0.68 7.52
C ALA A 59 -10.13 0.40 8.99
N THR A 60 -9.00 0.94 9.46
CA THR A 60 -8.47 0.68 10.82
C THR A 60 -9.16 1.50 11.91
N GLY A 61 -10.03 2.45 11.53
CA GLY A 61 -10.57 3.48 12.42
C GLY A 61 -9.61 4.64 12.69
N GLU A 62 -8.37 4.56 12.21
CA GLU A 62 -7.28 5.49 12.50
C GLU A 62 -6.54 5.91 11.22
N THR A 63 -5.54 6.78 11.34
CA THR A 63 -4.70 7.17 10.20
C THR A 63 -3.47 6.26 10.08
N MET A 64 -3.22 5.76 8.87
CA MET A 64 -1.98 5.08 8.48
C MET A 64 -0.94 6.10 8.04
N ILE A 65 0.23 6.12 8.69
CA ILE A 65 1.35 7.00 8.37
C ILE A 65 2.50 6.17 7.83
N PHE A 66 3.00 6.52 6.65
CA PHE A 66 4.14 5.85 6.03
C PHE A 66 5.39 5.99 6.92
N THR A 67 6.12 4.90 7.13
CA THR A 67 7.31 4.89 8.01
C THR A 67 8.54 4.25 7.38
N GLN A 68 8.36 3.14 6.67
CA GLN A 68 9.48 2.36 6.13
C GLN A 68 9.11 1.79 4.77
N GLU A 69 10.12 1.61 3.92
CA GLU A 69 10.05 0.79 2.73
C GLU A 69 11.35 0.02 2.55
N ASN A 70 11.29 -1.03 1.75
CA ASN A 70 12.46 -1.60 1.11
C ASN A 70 12.11 -2.09 -0.29
N SER A 71 13.04 -1.90 -1.21
CA SER A 71 12.93 -2.36 -2.59
C SER A 71 14.05 -3.36 -2.90
N TRP A 72 13.84 -4.65 -2.60
CA TRP A 72 14.79 -5.72 -2.95
C TRP A 72 15.06 -5.78 -4.45
N TYR A 73 14.00 -5.66 -5.27
CA TYR A 73 14.11 -5.54 -6.72
C TYR A 73 13.17 -4.48 -7.26
N GLY A 74 13.69 -3.61 -8.13
CA GLY A 74 12.90 -2.51 -8.65
C GLY A 74 13.09 -1.22 -7.86
N ASN A 75 12.13 -0.31 -8.02
CA ASN A 75 12.00 0.94 -7.27
C ASN A 75 10.58 1.51 -7.44
N ILE A 76 10.19 2.43 -6.56
CA ILE A 76 8.96 3.22 -6.73
C ILE A 76 9.04 4.09 -7.99
N TYR A 77 7.92 4.18 -8.73
CA TYR A 77 7.70 5.20 -9.76
C TYR A 77 6.69 6.23 -9.22
N GLY A 78 7.20 7.37 -8.78
CA GLY A 78 6.44 8.35 -8.01
C GLY A 78 6.78 8.26 -6.52
N PHE A 79 5.75 8.21 -5.66
CA PHE A 79 5.91 8.20 -4.20
C PHE A 79 4.86 7.30 -3.55
N TYR A 80 5.17 6.82 -2.34
CA TYR A 80 4.20 6.14 -1.48
C TYR A 80 3.28 7.19 -0.79
N PRO A 81 1.99 6.88 -0.56
CA PRO A 81 1.08 7.83 0.07
C PRO A 81 1.50 8.05 1.54
N VAL A 82 1.98 9.24 1.89
CA VAL A 82 2.55 9.49 3.23
C VAL A 82 1.52 9.36 4.35
N ARG A 83 0.27 9.72 4.09
CA ARG A 83 -0.83 9.74 5.07
C ARG A 83 -2.12 9.24 4.40
N VAL A 84 -2.68 8.16 4.93
CA VAL A 84 -3.96 7.59 4.47
C VAL A 84 -4.91 7.50 5.65
N GLN A 85 -5.97 8.31 5.66
CA GLN A 85 -6.93 8.33 6.76
C GLN A 85 -7.95 7.19 6.63
N ASN A 86 -8.60 6.85 7.73
CA ASN A 86 -9.71 5.90 7.75
C ASN A 86 -10.76 6.28 6.68
N GLY A 87 -11.23 5.31 5.90
CA GLY A 87 -12.18 5.52 4.80
C GLY A 87 -11.56 5.92 3.46
N GLN A 88 -10.23 6.05 3.37
CA GLN A 88 -9.49 6.40 2.15
C GLN A 88 -8.71 5.22 1.55
N ARG A 89 -8.41 5.33 0.25
CA ARG A 89 -7.55 4.41 -0.49
C ARG A 89 -6.20 5.06 -0.76
N GLY A 90 -5.12 4.39 -0.37
CA GLY A 90 -3.77 4.74 -0.80
C GLY A 90 -3.38 3.96 -2.05
N THR A 91 -2.64 4.59 -2.96
CA THR A 91 -2.13 3.94 -4.16
C THR A 91 -0.64 4.19 -4.36
N PHE A 92 0.03 3.22 -4.97
CA PHE A 92 1.44 3.34 -5.35
C PHE A 92 1.71 2.52 -6.60
N PHE A 93 2.83 2.81 -7.27
CA PHE A 93 3.26 2.05 -8.44
C PHE A 93 4.75 1.72 -8.33
N HIS A 94 5.05 0.43 -8.25
CA HIS A 94 6.42 -0.05 -8.11
C HIS A 94 6.83 -0.78 -9.38
N VAL A 95 8.06 -0.55 -9.86
CA VAL A 95 8.50 -1.01 -11.19
C VAL A 95 9.83 -1.73 -11.09
N LYS A 96 10.12 -2.60 -12.06
CA LYS A 96 11.49 -3.07 -12.24
C LYS A 96 12.43 -1.91 -12.58
N ARG A 97 13.73 -2.07 -12.30
CA ARG A 97 14.76 -1.11 -12.72
C ARG A 97 14.91 -1.13 -14.23
N SER A 98 15.19 0.02 -14.84
CA SER A 98 15.40 0.10 -16.30
C SER A 98 16.58 -0.78 -16.73
N GLY A 99 16.49 -1.41 -17.90
CA GLY A 99 17.57 -2.27 -18.45
C GLY A 99 17.85 -3.60 -17.72
N VAL A 100 17.29 -3.83 -16.53
CA VAL A 100 17.57 -5.04 -15.73
C VAL A 100 16.46 -6.08 -15.89
N ALA A 101 16.81 -7.35 -16.15
CA ALA A 101 15.87 -8.47 -16.18
C ALA A 101 15.42 -8.92 -14.77
N SER A 102 14.92 -7.97 -13.97
CA SER A 102 14.42 -8.18 -12.60
C SER A 102 12.92 -7.90 -12.48
N GLY A 103 12.34 -8.32 -11.36
CA GLY A 103 10.96 -8.02 -11.02
C GLY A 103 10.75 -6.69 -10.31
N SER A 104 9.56 -6.57 -9.73
CA SER A 104 9.16 -5.55 -8.75
C SER A 104 8.89 -6.28 -7.43
N VAL A 105 9.76 -6.11 -6.44
CA VAL A 105 9.73 -6.84 -5.16
C VAL A 105 10.13 -5.87 -4.05
N GLY A 106 9.30 -5.78 -3.04
CA GLY A 106 9.53 -4.84 -1.94
C GLY A 106 8.41 -4.88 -0.91
N PHE A 107 8.51 -3.98 0.06
CA PHE A 107 7.48 -3.75 1.06
C PHE A 107 7.38 -2.29 1.46
N VAL A 108 6.26 -1.96 2.10
CA VAL A 108 6.04 -0.71 2.83
C VAL A 108 5.44 -1.02 4.20
N VAL A 109 5.76 -0.17 5.17
CA VAL A 109 5.20 -0.21 6.52
C VAL A 109 4.49 1.09 6.82
N TYR A 110 3.24 0.97 7.29
CA TYR A 110 2.47 2.09 7.81
C TYR A 110 2.23 1.94 9.31
N ARG A 111 2.64 2.94 10.08
CA ARG A 111 2.37 3.00 11.51
C ARG A 111 0.98 3.56 11.76
N VAL A 112 0.25 2.93 12.66
CA VAL A 112 -1.09 3.32 13.10
C VAL A 112 -1.06 3.49 14.61
N ARG A 113 -1.58 4.61 15.11
CA ARG A 113 -1.77 4.82 16.55
C ARG A 113 -3.13 4.25 16.95
N VAL A 114 -3.15 3.30 17.87
CA VAL A 114 -4.36 2.73 18.45
C VAL A 114 -4.34 3.06 19.94
N ASP A 115 -5.18 4.03 20.33
CA ASP A 115 -5.22 4.60 21.69
C ASP A 115 -3.83 5.15 22.14
N THR A 116 -3.21 4.50 23.11
CA THR A 116 -1.87 4.83 23.64
C THR A 116 -0.74 4.02 23.01
N LYS A 117 -1.06 3.05 22.14
CA LYS A 117 -0.10 2.14 21.50
C LYS A 117 0.03 2.41 20.01
N PHE A 118 1.05 1.81 19.42
CA PHE A 118 1.27 1.81 17.98
C PHE A 118 1.34 0.38 17.46
N CYS A 119 0.82 0.17 16.25
CA CYS A 119 1.06 -1.03 15.47
C CYS A 119 1.50 -0.65 14.06
N ASN A 120 2.18 -1.58 13.39
CA ASN A 120 2.75 -1.43 12.07
C ASN A 120 2.04 -2.35 11.10
N GLN A 121 1.66 -1.80 9.95
CA GLN A 121 0.91 -2.45 8.89
C GLN A 121 1.89 -2.72 7.73
N LEU A 122 2.31 -3.97 7.56
CA LEU A 122 3.15 -4.40 6.46
C LEU A 122 2.32 -4.64 5.21
N ILE A 123 2.79 -4.14 4.07
CA ILE A 123 2.29 -4.52 2.75
C ILE A 123 3.51 -4.86 1.89
N SER A 124 3.65 -6.11 1.50
CA SER A 124 4.74 -6.58 0.65
C SER A 124 4.24 -7.26 -0.62
N TRP A 125 5.09 -7.26 -1.65
CA TRP A 125 4.77 -7.80 -2.96
C TRP A 125 5.98 -8.41 -3.63
N SER A 126 5.72 -9.35 -4.53
CA SER A 126 6.68 -9.90 -5.48
C SER A 126 6.02 -10.08 -6.83
N THR A 127 6.52 -9.36 -7.84
CA THR A 127 6.12 -9.48 -9.25
C THR A 127 7.36 -9.86 -10.04
N PRO A 128 7.63 -11.16 -10.25
CA PRO A 128 8.85 -11.63 -10.87
C PRO A 128 8.91 -11.27 -12.36
N TRP A 129 10.13 -11.19 -12.90
CA TRP A 129 10.35 -11.00 -14.35
C TRP A 129 9.95 -12.24 -15.15
N ARG A 130 10.36 -13.44 -14.71
CA ARG A 130 10.07 -14.71 -15.39
C ARG A 130 8.72 -15.26 -14.95
N GLN A 131 7.64 -14.68 -15.47
CA GLN A 131 6.26 -15.06 -15.14
C GLN A 131 5.85 -16.44 -15.67
N THR A 132 6.64 -17.06 -16.55
CA THR A 132 6.42 -18.45 -16.98
C THR A 132 6.88 -19.50 -15.96
N ARG A 133 7.65 -19.08 -14.93
CA ARG A 133 8.19 -19.98 -13.89
C ARG A 133 7.79 -19.59 -12.47
N TYR A 134 7.45 -18.32 -12.26
CA TYR A 134 7.17 -17.79 -10.93
C TYR A 134 5.87 -17.00 -10.96
N ASN A 135 5.08 -17.14 -9.90
CA ASN A 135 3.82 -16.46 -9.72
C ASN A 135 4.01 -15.11 -9.02
N ASN A 136 3.05 -14.20 -9.22
CA ASN A 136 2.96 -13.00 -8.40
C ASN A 136 2.57 -13.38 -6.97
N GLN A 137 3.15 -12.69 -5.99
CA GLN A 137 2.85 -12.86 -4.57
C GLN A 137 2.57 -11.51 -3.92
N ALA A 138 1.73 -11.52 -2.91
CA ALA A 138 1.46 -10.40 -2.03
C ALA A 138 1.31 -10.93 -0.60
N TYR A 139 1.76 -10.17 0.38
CA TYR A 139 1.65 -10.50 1.78
C TYR A 139 1.40 -9.24 2.59
N CYS A 140 0.63 -9.38 3.66
CA CYS A 140 0.39 -8.30 4.61
C CYS A 140 0.42 -8.88 6.02
N ASP A 141 0.87 -8.07 6.96
CA ASP A 141 0.92 -8.45 8.37
C ASP A 141 0.77 -7.23 9.28
N ILE A 142 0.44 -7.48 10.54
CA ILE A 142 0.30 -6.45 11.56
C ILE A 142 1.17 -6.85 12.75
N PHE A 143 2.13 -6.00 13.10
CA PHE A 143 3.04 -6.25 14.22
C PHE A 143 3.11 -5.05 15.17
N ASP A 144 3.50 -5.32 16.41
CA ASP A 144 3.66 -4.29 17.43
C ASP A 144 4.83 -3.36 17.07
N ASP A 145 4.75 -2.12 17.53
CA ASP A 145 5.85 -1.17 17.34
C ASP A 145 7.14 -1.65 18.03
N GLY A 146 8.25 -1.63 17.29
CA GLY A 146 9.55 -2.13 17.77
C GLY A 146 9.77 -3.65 17.66
N LYS A 147 8.78 -4.44 17.25
CA LYS A 147 9.01 -5.82 16.78
C LYS A 147 9.57 -5.77 15.37
N VAL A 148 10.88 -5.81 15.24
CA VAL A 148 11.54 -6.19 13.98
C VAL A 148 12.14 -7.56 14.27
N ASP A 149 11.59 -8.62 13.68
CA ASP A 149 12.28 -9.91 13.68
C ASP A 149 13.66 -9.64 13.08
N THR A 150 14.69 -9.97 13.83
CA THR A 150 16.05 -9.75 13.33
C THR A 150 16.21 -10.54 12.04
N PRO A 151 16.98 -10.05 11.05
CA PRO A 151 17.06 -10.67 9.71
C PRO A 151 17.45 -12.16 9.66
N ASN A 152 17.79 -12.75 10.80
CA ASN A 152 18.28 -14.12 10.95
C ASN A 152 17.21 -15.10 11.52
N GLU A 153 15.96 -14.69 11.71
CA GLU A 153 14.89 -15.55 12.24
C GLU A 153 13.89 -16.07 11.18
N VAL A 154 14.28 -16.12 9.90
CA VAL A 154 13.50 -16.76 8.82
C VAL A 154 14.26 -17.89 8.15
#